data_AF-A0A2T7UB79-F1
#
_entry.id   AF-A0A2T7UB79-F1
#
_cell.length_a   1.000
_cell.length_b   1.000
_cell.length_c   1.000
_cell.angle_alpha   90.00
_cell.angle_beta   90.00
_cell.angle_gamma   90.00
#
_symmetry.space_group_name_H-M   'P 1'
#
loop_
_entity.id
_entity.type
_entity.pdbx_description
1 polymer ?
#
loop_
_entity_poly.entity_id
_entity_poly.type
_entity_poly.pdbx_seq_one_letter_code
_entity_poly.pdbx_strand_id
1 'polypeptide(L)'
;MNPIYVQTVNLLLDIAPTVFQTPRFAMKGGTALNLFVQDLPRLSVDIDVVFIKHQADRDNALKEIAQELQRIEAAIAVMGYETRTRKVHGGDEVKLDIFSAEAEVKVEVNFVFRGTVLPIETRSLSEKTQALFSKNIQVSVLSPSELYGSKLVAAMDRQHPRDFFDVLKMYESHGLTQEILDCFVAYLAGHNRPVHEVLFTNPQPMEATFKNEFVGMTSDPIHLDDLLQTQKRLMTELPRALTQNHRNFLLSLLESKPDWSLLPFKHLQELPAIQWKLQNLNHLKLKNPAKFQLQREALDERFKRQ
;
A
#
# COMPACT_ATOMS: atom_id res chain seq x y z
N MET A 1 -18.77 11.95 -15.42
CA MET A 1 -17.93 11.95 -14.20
C MET A 1 -18.49 12.99 -13.25
N ASN A 2 -18.50 12.74 -11.93
CA ASN A 2 -19.00 13.71 -10.94
C ASN A 2 -18.13 15.00 -10.99
N PRO A 3 -18.72 16.21 -11.12
CA PRO A 3 -17.95 17.46 -11.18
C PRO A 3 -17.00 17.68 -10.00
N ILE A 4 -17.41 17.36 -8.77
CA ILE A 4 -16.58 17.49 -7.57
C ILE A 4 -15.33 16.60 -7.68
N TYR A 5 -15.48 15.40 -8.23
CA TYR A 5 -14.37 14.49 -8.45
C TYR A 5 -13.36 15.04 -9.45
N VAL A 6 -13.83 15.59 -10.58
CA VAL A 6 -12.95 16.17 -11.60
C VAL A 6 -12.11 17.28 -10.97
N GLN A 7 -12.70 18.11 -10.11
CA GLN A 7 -11.97 19.14 -9.39
C GLN A 7 -10.97 18.59 -8.38
N THR A 8 -11.31 17.50 -7.70
CA THR A 8 -10.38 16.86 -6.77
C THR A 8 -9.18 16.27 -7.49
N VAL A 9 -9.37 15.63 -8.64
CA VAL A 9 -8.25 15.12 -9.44
C VAL A 9 -7.46 16.25 -10.08
N ASN A 10 -8.09 17.33 -10.55
CA ASN A 10 -7.37 18.51 -11.02
C ASN A 10 -6.46 19.08 -9.92
N LEU A 11 -6.97 19.26 -8.71
CA LEU A 11 -6.18 19.69 -7.56
C LEU A 11 -5.03 18.73 -7.29
N LEU A 12 -5.28 17.42 -7.28
CA LEU A 12 -4.26 16.38 -7.07
C LEU A 12 -3.15 16.49 -8.11
N LEU A 13 -3.50 16.58 -9.39
CA LEU A 13 -2.55 16.66 -10.50
C LEU A 13 -1.76 17.97 -10.50
N ASP A 14 -2.36 19.06 -10.01
CA ASP A 14 -1.67 20.35 -9.85
C ASP A 14 -0.62 20.29 -8.75
N ILE A 15 -0.92 19.65 -7.61
CA ILE A 15 0.00 19.63 -6.46
C ILE A 15 1.01 18.48 -6.51
N ALA A 16 0.73 17.40 -7.24
CA ALA A 16 1.59 16.21 -7.28
C ALA A 16 3.04 16.52 -7.67
N PRO A 17 3.33 17.34 -8.71
CA PRO A 17 4.72 17.73 -9.03
C PRO A 17 5.46 18.37 -7.85
N THR A 18 4.77 19.17 -7.03
CA THR A 18 5.34 19.79 -5.83
C THR A 18 5.63 18.75 -4.75
N VAL A 19 4.72 17.78 -4.54
CA VAL A 19 4.90 16.69 -3.56
C VAL A 19 6.11 15.81 -3.91
N PHE A 20 6.30 15.49 -5.19
CA PHE A 20 7.37 14.61 -5.67
C PHE A 20 8.59 15.35 -6.22
N GLN A 21 8.73 16.65 -5.93
CA GLN A 21 9.84 17.47 -6.41
C GLN A 21 11.21 17.01 -5.85
N THR A 22 11.21 16.39 -4.66
CA THR A 22 12.43 15.89 -4.01
C THR A 22 12.43 14.36 -3.97
N PRO A 23 13.60 13.71 -3.88
CA PRO A 23 13.69 12.25 -3.80
C PRO A 23 13.38 11.72 -2.38
N ARG A 24 12.52 12.39 -1.61
CA ARG A 24 12.11 11.97 -0.26
C ARG A 24 10.91 11.04 -0.28
N PHE A 25 10.01 11.22 -1.24
CA PHE A 25 8.76 10.50 -1.37
C PHE A 25 8.61 9.80 -2.71
N ALA A 26 7.95 8.64 -2.68
CA ALA A 26 7.41 7.96 -3.86
C ALA A 26 5.93 7.67 -3.63
N MET A 27 5.12 7.80 -4.69
CA MET A 27 3.68 7.55 -4.64
C MET A 27 3.43 6.06 -4.50
N LYS A 28 2.48 5.71 -3.63
CA LYS A 28 1.99 4.35 -3.45
C LYS A 28 0.46 4.31 -3.49
N GLY A 29 -0.11 3.15 -3.17
CA GLY A 29 -1.54 3.02 -2.91
C GLY A 29 -2.42 3.07 -4.15
N GLY A 30 -3.70 3.36 -3.93
CA GLY A 30 -4.72 3.29 -4.99
C GLY A 30 -4.51 4.35 -6.07
N THR A 31 -4.03 5.54 -5.72
CA THR A 31 -3.87 6.65 -6.65
C THR A 31 -2.72 6.39 -7.64
N ALA A 32 -1.61 5.82 -7.17
CA ALA A 32 -0.54 5.32 -8.02
C ALA A 32 -1.05 4.32 -9.06
N LEU A 33 -1.80 3.30 -8.60
CA LEU A 33 -2.37 2.29 -9.50
C LEU A 33 -3.33 2.90 -10.51
N ASN A 34 -4.24 3.78 -10.08
CA ASN A 34 -5.31 4.29 -10.95
C ASN A 34 -4.83 5.34 -11.95
N LEU A 35 -3.88 6.21 -11.59
CA LEU A 35 -3.47 7.33 -12.45
C LEU A 35 -2.21 7.05 -13.28
N PHE A 36 -1.31 6.17 -12.82
CA PHE A 36 0.03 5.98 -13.41
C PHE A 36 0.30 4.54 -13.88
N VAL A 37 -0.55 3.58 -13.53
CA VAL A 37 -0.40 2.17 -13.96
C VAL A 37 -1.57 1.73 -14.83
N GLN A 38 -2.79 2.11 -14.44
CA GLN A 38 -4.03 1.76 -15.11
C GLN A 38 -4.67 2.98 -15.77
N ASP A 39 -5.62 2.75 -16.67
CA ASP A 39 -6.37 3.81 -17.37
C ASP A 39 -7.55 4.33 -16.54
N LEU A 40 -7.27 4.78 -15.31
CA LEU A 40 -8.26 5.34 -14.38
C LEU A 40 -9.53 4.49 -14.26
N PRO A 41 -9.41 3.19 -13.91
CA PRO A 41 -10.56 2.29 -13.85
C PRO A 41 -11.50 2.64 -12.70
N ARG A 42 -10.99 3.25 -11.62
CA ARG A 42 -11.80 3.82 -10.52
C ARG A 42 -11.21 5.12 -9.97
N LEU A 43 -12.02 5.82 -9.18
CA LEU A 43 -11.62 7.03 -8.46
C LEU A 43 -10.71 6.69 -7.28
N SER A 44 -9.63 7.45 -7.13
CA SER A 44 -8.73 7.46 -5.98
C SER A 44 -8.11 8.85 -5.90
N VAL A 45 -8.30 9.55 -4.78
CA VAL A 45 -8.06 11.00 -4.69
C VAL A 45 -7.16 11.43 -3.53
N ASP A 46 -6.65 10.49 -2.74
CA ASP A 46 -5.61 10.74 -1.74
C ASP A 46 -4.23 10.47 -2.34
N ILE A 47 -3.22 11.23 -1.95
CA ILE A 47 -1.81 11.00 -2.30
C ILE A 47 -1.15 10.22 -1.15
N ASP A 48 -1.18 8.90 -1.25
CA ASP A 48 -0.40 8.04 -0.37
C ASP A 48 1.08 8.06 -0.80
N VAL A 49 1.99 8.35 0.14
CA VAL A 49 3.43 8.30 -0.12
C VAL A 49 4.16 7.36 0.83
N VAL A 50 5.27 6.82 0.35
CA VAL A 50 6.28 6.19 1.18
C VAL A 50 7.49 7.11 1.32
N PHE A 51 8.02 7.21 2.54
CA PHE A 51 9.31 7.84 2.78
C PHE A 51 10.43 6.88 2.37
N ILE A 52 11.27 7.30 1.43
CA ILE A 52 12.19 6.40 0.70
C ILE A 52 13.37 5.93 1.56
N LYS A 53 13.88 6.79 2.44
CA LYS A 53 15.12 6.53 3.19
C LYS A 53 14.88 5.55 4.35
N HIS A 54 15.03 4.26 4.08
CA HIS A 54 14.81 3.19 5.06
C HIS A 54 15.84 3.16 6.20
N GLN A 55 17.07 3.59 5.92
CA GLN A 55 18.19 3.56 6.89
C GLN A 55 18.11 4.67 7.96
N ALA A 56 17.24 5.66 7.81
CA ALA A 56 17.03 6.67 8.85
C ALA A 56 16.37 6.02 10.07
N ASP A 57 16.87 6.28 11.27
CA ASP A 57 16.15 5.95 12.50
C ASP A 57 14.81 6.70 12.58
N ARG A 58 13.96 6.29 13.53
CA ARG A 58 12.60 6.84 13.65
C ARG A 58 12.59 8.36 13.82
N ASP A 59 13.45 8.90 14.69
CA ASP A 59 13.44 10.32 15.02
C ASP A 59 13.96 11.17 13.86
N ASN A 60 15.01 10.71 13.18
CA ASN A 60 15.55 11.36 12.00
C ASN A 60 14.58 11.27 10.82
N ALA A 61 13.93 10.12 10.60
CA ALA A 61 12.90 9.97 9.58
C ALA A 61 11.73 10.94 9.83
N LEU A 62 11.24 11.05 11.06
CA LEU A 62 10.16 11.99 11.42
C LEU A 62 10.56 13.46 11.21
N LYS A 63 11.82 13.82 11.53
CA LYS A 63 12.34 15.17 11.26
C LYS A 63 12.40 15.47 9.76
N GLU A 64 12.94 14.54 8.96
CA GLU A 64 13.04 14.71 7.51
C GLU A 64 11.65 14.77 6.86
N ILE A 65 10.70 13.94 7.29
CA ILE A 65 9.30 13.99 6.84
C ILE A 65 8.68 15.34 7.19
N ALA A 66 8.86 15.83 8.43
CA ALA A 66 8.31 17.11 8.84
C ALA A 66 8.88 18.29 8.04
N GLN A 67 10.20 18.29 7.77
CA GLN A 67 10.85 19.29 6.93
C GLN A 67 10.32 19.26 5.49
N GLU A 68 10.12 18.06 4.94
CA GLU A 68 9.61 17.90 3.58
C GLU A 68 8.15 18.36 3.46
N LEU A 69 7.31 18.02 4.44
CA LEU A 69 5.92 18.49 4.48
C LEU A 69 5.83 20.01 4.63
N GLN A 70 6.70 20.63 5.44
CA GLN A 70 6.77 22.08 5.57
C GLN A 70 7.17 22.75 4.24
N ARG A 71 8.10 22.15 3.49
CA ARG A 71 8.49 22.61 2.15
C ARG A 71 7.30 22.53 1.18
N ILE A 72 6.60 21.40 1.18
CA ILE A 72 5.41 21.18 0.34
C ILE A 72 4.33 22.22 0.68
N GLU A 73 4.04 22.42 1.96
CA GLU A 73 3.09 23.43 2.46
C GLU A 73 3.44 24.83 1.97
N ALA A 74 4.69 25.27 2.14
CA ALA A 74 5.13 26.59 1.69
C ALA A 74 5.00 26.76 0.16
N ALA A 75 5.35 25.72 -0.62
CA ALA A 75 5.26 25.76 -2.08
C ALA A 75 3.80 25.76 -2.56
N ILE A 76 2.92 24.98 -1.94
CA ILE A 76 1.49 24.92 -2.25
C ILE A 76 0.78 26.22 -1.89
N ALA A 77 1.17 26.88 -0.79
CA ALA A 77 0.65 28.19 -0.42
C ALA A 77 0.98 29.26 -1.48
N VAL A 78 2.17 29.21 -2.10
CA VAL A 78 2.54 30.10 -3.22
C VAL A 78 1.69 29.84 -4.46
N MET A 79 1.17 28.62 -4.65
CA MET A 79 0.22 28.29 -5.71
C MET A 79 -1.19 28.82 -5.44
N GLY A 80 -1.46 29.39 -4.25
CA GLY A 80 -2.76 29.95 -3.87
C GLY A 80 -3.71 28.94 -3.21
N TYR A 81 -3.23 27.76 -2.84
CA TYR A 81 -4.01 26.75 -2.13
C TYR A 81 -3.82 26.86 -0.61
N GLU A 82 -4.87 26.56 0.15
CA GLU A 82 -4.79 26.50 1.61
C GLU A 82 -4.31 25.12 2.06
N THR A 83 -3.54 25.07 3.15
CA THR A 83 -2.98 23.84 3.71
C THR A 83 -3.28 23.70 5.18
N ARG A 84 -3.42 22.45 5.64
CA ARG A 84 -3.55 22.12 7.05
C ARG A 84 -2.77 20.86 7.39
N THR A 85 -1.71 21.00 8.16
CA THR A 85 -0.99 19.85 8.70
C THR A 85 -1.72 19.25 9.91
N ARG A 86 -2.00 17.94 9.86
CA ARG A 86 -2.58 17.16 10.98
C ARG A 86 -1.59 16.12 11.47
N LYS A 87 -1.16 16.26 12.73
CA LYS A 87 -0.48 15.17 13.44
C LYS A 87 -1.52 14.21 13.99
N VAL A 88 -1.52 12.96 13.52
CA VAL A 88 -2.37 11.91 14.07
C VAL A 88 -1.79 11.50 15.43
N HIS A 89 -2.46 11.86 16.52
CA HIS A 89 -2.04 11.46 17.87
C HIS A 89 -2.02 9.93 17.98
N GLY A 90 -0.86 9.36 18.31
CA GLY A 90 -0.68 7.92 18.45
C GLY A 90 -0.74 7.10 17.14
N GLY A 91 -0.76 7.74 15.98
CA GLY A 91 -0.78 7.08 14.67
C GLY A 91 0.61 6.90 14.06
N ASP A 92 0.68 6.02 13.06
CA ASP A 92 1.88 5.71 12.27
C ASP A 92 2.02 6.56 10.99
N GLU A 93 1.27 7.67 10.95
CA GLU A 93 1.09 8.52 9.76
C GLU A 93 1.09 10.03 10.10
N VAL A 94 1.55 10.83 9.14
CA VAL A 94 1.40 12.29 9.12
C VAL A 94 0.55 12.67 7.91
N LYS A 95 -0.40 13.59 8.09
CA LYS A 95 -1.30 14.04 7.02
C LYS A 95 -1.15 15.53 6.76
N LEU A 96 -1.09 15.90 5.49
CA LEU A 96 -1.21 17.28 5.02
C LEU A 96 -2.47 17.37 4.16
N ASP A 97 -3.43 18.17 4.61
CA ASP A 97 -4.64 18.45 3.84
C ASP A 97 -4.40 19.68 2.98
N ILE A 98 -4.80 19.64 1.73
CA ILE A 98 -4.72 20.75 0.78
C ILE A 98 -6.11 21.04 0.23
N PHE A 99 -6.49 22.31 0.24
CA PHE A 99 -7.82 22.78 -0.13
C PHE A 99 -7.76 23.73 -1.31
N SER A 100 -8.72 23.54 -2.20
CA SER A 100 -9.19 24.56 -3.14
C SER A 100 -10.60 25.01 -2.72
N ALA A 101 -11.19 25.95 -3.46
CA ALA A 101 -12.57 26.36 -3.23
C ALA A 101 -13.59 25.20 -3.39
N GLU A 102 -13.25 24.16 -4.16
CA GLU A 102 -14.20 23.13 -4.60
C GLU A 102 -13.79 21.70 -4.20
N ALA A 103 -12.58 21.49 -3.67
CA ALA A 103 -12.02 20.17 -3.42
C ALA A 103 -10.96 20.14 -2.31
N GLU A 104 -10.79 18.95 -1.71
CA GLU A 104 -9.75 18.62 -0.73
C GLU A 104 -8.93 17.42 -1.23
N VAL A 105 -7.60 17.51 -1.14
CA VAL A 105 -6.68 16.39 -1.39
C VAL A 105 -5.80 16.20 -0.16
N LYS A 106 -5.59 14.94 0.23
CA LYS A 106 -4.75 14.59 1.38
C LYS A 106 -3.44 13.98 0.91
N VAL A 107 -2.33 14.43 1.48
CA VAL A 107 -1.02 13.75 1.36
C VAL A 107 -0.80 12.98 2.65
N GLU A 108 -0.72 11.64 2.55
CA GLU A 108 -0.58 10.74 3.68
C GLU A 108 0.79 10.07 3.67
N VAL A 109 1.60 10.31 4.71
CA VAL A 109 2.94 9.75 4.85
C VAL A 109 2.95 8.68 5.92
N ASN A 110 3.15 7.42 5.54
CA ASN A 110 3.39 6.34 6.50
C ASN A 110 4.89 6.29 6.88
N PHE A 111 5.20 6.40 8.17
CA PHE A 111 6.58 6.42 8.65
C PHE A 111 7.06 5.11 9.29
N VAL A 112 6.15 4.13 9.48
CA VAL A 112 6.51 2.79 9.98
C VAL A 112 7.00 1.90 8.86
N PHE A 113 6.22 1.75 7.80
CA PHE A 113 6.64 1.02 6.60
C PHE A 113 7.33 1.99 5.62
N ARG A 114 8.51 2.46 6.02
CA ARG A 114 9.40 3.30 5.19
C ARG A 114 10.41 2.44 4.43
N GLY A 115 10.86 2.94 3.27
CA GLY A 115 11.64 2.17 2.30
C GLY A 115 10.78 1.50 1.23
N THR A 116 11.45 1.06 0.17
CA THR A 116 10.86 0.29 -0.93
C THR A 116 11.59 -1.05 -1.04
N VAL A 117 10.98 -2.10 -1.58
CA VAL A 117 11.66 -3.37 -1.87
C VAL A 117 12.19 -3.45 -3.29
N LEU A 118 11.56 -2.73 -4.21
CA LEU A 118 11.98 -2.58 -5.61
C LEU A 118 12.45 -1.15 -5.90
N PRO A 119 13.20 -0.94 -7.00
CA PRO A 119 13.54 0.40 -7.47
C PRO A 119 12.30 1.24 -7.74
N ILE A 120 12.39 2.53 -7.43
CA ILE A 120 11.35 3.52 -7.72
C ILE A 120 11.37 3.84 -9.21
N GLU A 121 10.19 4.02 -9.80
CA GLU A 121 10.02 4.33 -11.20
C GLU A 121 9.49 5.76 -11.36
N THR A 122 10.08 6.54 -12.28
CA THR A 122 9.48 7.78 -12.75
C THR A 122 8.40 7.42 -13.77
N ARG A 123 7.13 7.72 -13.46
CA ARG A 123 6.00 7.41 -14.35
C ARG A 123 5.25 8.64 -14.77
N SER A 124 4.86 8.67 -16.04
CA SER A 124 3.85 9.60 -16.55
C SER A 124 2.45 9.10 -16.21
N LEU A 125 1.45 9.99 -16.23
CA LEU A 125 0.05 9.59 -16.19
C LEU A 125 -0.28 8.60 -17.32
N SER A 126 -1.26 7.72 -17.11
CA SER A 126 -1.78 6.86 -18.18
C SER A 126 -2.42 7.68 -19.30
N GLU A 127 -2.43 7.15 -20.53
CA GLU A 127 -2.86 7.88 -21.72
C GLU A 127 -4.28 8.45 -21.57
N LYS A 128 -5.21 7.65 -21.06
CA LYS A 128 -6.58 8.09 -20.80
C LYS A 128 -6.64 9.21 -19.77
N THR A 129 -5.82 9.14 -18.72
CA THR A 129 -5.77 10.18 -17.68
C THR A 129 -5.19 11.49 -18.23
N GLN A 130 -4.14 11.42 -19.05
CA GLN A 130 -3.59 12.60 -19.72
C GLN A 130 -4.62 13.28 -20.60
N ALA A 131 -5.33 12.51 -21.43
CA ALA A 131 -6.35 13.03 -22.34
C ALA A 131 -7.52 13.65 -21.58
N LEU A 132 -8.01 12.97 -20.53
CA LEU A 132 -9.18 13.41 -19.76
C LEU A 132 -8.93 14.73 -19.02
N PHE A 133 -7.75 14.90 -18.42
CA PHE A 133 -7.43 16.07 -17.61
C PHE A 133 -6.58 17.11 -18.34
N SER A 134 -6.13 16.82 -19.56
CA SER A 134 -5.20 17.67 -20.33
C SER A 134 -3.95 18.06 -19.52
N LYS A 135 -3.44 17.10 -18.73
CA LYS A 135 -2.24 17.25 -17.89
C LYS A 135 -1.20 16.22 -18.31
N ASN A 136 0.06 16.63 -18.30
CA ASN A 136 1.19 15.74 -18.49
C ASN A 136 2.19 15.99 -17.36
N ILE A 137 2.14 15.14 -16.34
CA ILE A 137 3.04 15.17 -15.19
C ILE A 137 3.80 13.85 -15.10
N GLN A 138 4.99 13.92 -14.52
CA GLN A 138 5.79 12.75 -14.15
C GLN A 138 6.10 12.81 -12.67
N VAL A 139 5.97 11.68 -11.97
CA VAL A 139 6.25 11.58 -10.54
C VAL A 139 6.96 10.28 -10.21
N SER A 140 7.63 10.25 -9.06
CA SER A 140 8.21 9.05 -8.47
C SER A 140 7.10 8.14 -7.96
N VAL A 141 7.03 6.90 -8.43
CA VAL A 141 6.01 5.89 -8.06
C VAL A 141 6.71 4.58 -7.69
N LEU A 142 6.13 3.82 -6.77
CA LEU A 142 6.54 2.43 -6.57
C LEU A 142 6.35 1.62 -7.87
N SER A 143 7.19 0.60 -8.05
CA SER A 143 7.01 -0.34 -9.16
C SER A 143 5.61 -0.97 -9.11
N PRO A 144 4.98 -1.31 -10.26
CA PRO A 144 3.66 -1.95 -10.27
C PRO A 144 3.59 -3.20 -9.40
N SER A 145 4.65 -4.02 -9.42
CA SER A 145 4.71 -5.25 -8.63
C SER A 145 4.68 -4.97 -7.13
N GLU A 146 5.34 -3.90 -6.67
CA GLU A 146 5.33 -3.49 -5.26
C GLU A 146 3.97 -2.86 -4.85
N LEU A 147 3.36 -2.07 -5.73
CA LEU A 147 2.01 -1.55 -5.55
C LEU A 147 0.99 -2.68 -5.36
N TYR A 148 1.03 -3.69 -6.23
CA TYR A 148 0.14 -4.84 -6.13
C TYR A 148 0.47 -5.73 -4.93
N GLY A 149 1.75 -5.97 -4.62
CA GLY A 149 2.15 -6.74 -3.44
C GLY A 149 1.57 -6.15 -2.14
N SER A 150 1.69 -4.83 -1.95
CA SER A 150 1.10 -4.15 -0.79
C SER A 150 -0.44 -4.11 -0.85
N LYS A 151 -1.03 -4.03 -2.05
CA LYS A 151 -2.48 -4.09 -2.25
C LYS A 151 -3.07 -5.45 -1.85
N LEU A 152 -2.38 -6.55 -2.14
CA LEU A 152 -2.79 -7.90 -1.73
C LEU A 152 -2.83 -8.03 -0.20
N VAL A 153 -1.87 -7.45 0.51
CA VAL A 153 -1.90 -7.41 1.99
C VAL A 153 -3.13 -6.65 2.48
N ALA A 154 -3.42 -5.46 1.93
CA ALA A 154 -4.60 -4.70 2.28
C ALA A 154 -5.91 -5.45 1.97
N ALA A 155 -6.00 -6.09 0.81
CA ALA A 155 -7.16 -6.89 0.41
C ALA A 155 -7.42 -8.04 1.39
N MET A 156 -6.37 -8.75 1.81
CA MET A 156 -6.49 -9.86 2.78
C MET A 156 -6.77 -9.37 4.21
N ASP A 157 -6.24 -8.21 4.60
CA ASP A 157 -6.40 -7.70 5.97
C ASP A 157 -7.76 -7.03 6.20
N ARG A 158 -8.06 -5.96 5.45
CA ARG A 158 -9.26 -5.13 5.67
C ARG A 158 -10.45 -5.46 4.77
N GLN A 159 -10.22 -6.18 3.65
CA GLN A 159 -11.27 -6.68 2.76
C GLN A 159 -12.26 -5.62 2.23
N HIS A 160 -11.77 -4.40 1.96
CA HIS A 160 -12.60 -3.33 1.44
C HIS A 160 -12.87 -3.51 -0.08
N PRO A 161 -14.08 -3.17 -0.60
CA PRO A 161 -14.42 -3.28 -2.03
C PRO A 161 -13.36 -2.72 -2.99
N ARG A 162 -12.84 -1.51 -2.72
CA ARG A 162 -11.77 -0.88 -3.49
C ARG A 162 -10.49 -1.72 -3.64
N ASP A 163 -10.14 -2.54 -2.65
CA ASP A 163 -8.96 -3.40 -2.77
C ASP A 163 -9.24 -4.62 -3.63
N PHE A 164 -10.41 -5.22 -3.49
CA PHE A 164 -10.82 -6.31 -4.39
C PHE A 164 -11.00 -5.82 -5.82
N PHE A 165 -11.44 -4.58 -6.03
CA PHE A 165 -11.45 -4.00 -7.37
C PHE A 165 -10.03 -3.85 -7.95
N ASP A 166 -9.07 -3.33 -7.17
CA ASP A 166 -7.68 -3.23 -7.63
C ASP A 166 -7.08 -4.61 -7.92
N VAL A 167 -7.43 -5.63 -7.11
CA VAL A 167 -7.04 -7.04 -7.33
C VAL A 167 -7.73 -7.63 -8.55
N LEU A 168 -9.00 -7.31 -8.82
CA LEU A 168 -9.69 -7.72 -10.04
C LEU A 168 -8.94 -7.16 -11.27
N LYS A 169 -8.61 -5.86 -11.25
CA LYS A 169 -7.84 -5.22 -12.34
C LYS A 169 -6.44 -5.83 -12.50
N MET A 170 -5.80 -6.21 -11.40
CA MET A 170 -4.53 -6.97 -11.43
C MET A 170 -4.70 -8.34 -12.10
N TYR A 171 -5.79 -9.05 -11.81
CA TYR A 171 -6.09 -10.35 -12.43
C TYR A 171 -6.39 -10.24 -13.93
N GLU A 172 -7.07 -9.18 -14.35
CA GLU A 172 -7.39 -8.90 -15.74
C GLU A 172 -6.15 -8.54 -16.58
N SER A 173 -5.12 -7.93 -15.98
CA SER A 173 -3.91 -7.50 -16.68
C SER A 173 -2.83 -8.57 -16.77
N HIS A 174 -2.38 -9.12 -15.64
CA HIS A 174 -1.21 -10.02 -15.59
C HIS A 174 -1.30 -11.13 -14.53
N GLY A 175 -2.28 -11.07 -13.61
CA GLY A 175 -2.43 -12.06 -12.56
C GLY A 175 -1.34 -11.98 -11.48
N LEU A 176 -1.22 -13.08 -10.71
CA LEU A 176 -0.25 -13.23 -9.63
C LEU A 176 1.12 -13.61 -10.20
N THR A 177 1.94 -12.62 -10.51
CA THR A 177 3.33 -12.85 -10.95
C THR A 177 4.24 -13.16 -9.77
N GLN A 178 5.38 -13.80 -10.02
CA GLN A 178 6.36 -14.12 -8.98
C GLN A 178 6.85 -12.86 -8.24
N GLU A 179 7.15 -11.77 -8.95
CA GLU A 179 7.64 -10.52 -8.35
C GLU A 179 6.57 -9.85 -7.46
N ILE A 180 5.28 -9.93 -7.84
CA ILE A 180 4.16 -9.49 -7.00
C ILE A 180 4.09 -10.33 -5.73
N LEU A 181 4.27 -11.65 -5.84
CA LEU A 181 4.26 -12.56 -4.69
C LEU A 181 5.46 -12.31 -3.77
N ASP A 182 6.65 -12.09 -4.32
CA ASP A 182 7.84 -11.68 -3.56
C ASP A 182 7.53 -10.40 -2.76
N CYS A 183 6.98 -9.37 -3.41
CA CYS A 183 6.57 -8.13 -2.76
C CYS A 183 5.50 -8.35 -1.70
N PHE A 184 4.46 -9.14 -1.98
CA PHE A 184 3.42 -9.49 -1.02
C PHE A 184 4.01 -10.11 0.24
N VAL A 185 4.92 -11.07 0.11
CA VAL A 185 5.58 -11.73 1.25
C VAL A 185 6.43 -10.74 2.05
N ALA A 186 7.16 -9.83 1.39
CA ALA A 186 7.92 -8.79 2.06
C ALA A 186 7.02 -7.83 2.88
N TYR A 187 5.90 -7.38 2.31
CA TYR A 187 4.95 -6.52 3.01
C TYR A 187 4.21 -7.25 4.14
N LEU A 188 3.84 -8.51 3.93
CA LEU A 188 3.24 -9.37 4.96
C LEU A 188 4.20 -9.60 6.13
N ALA A 189 5.51 -9.75 5.86
CA ALA A 189 6.52 -9.91 6.88
C ALA A 189 6.68 -8.66 7.76
N GLY A 190 6.53 -7.46 7.20
CA GLY A 190 6.52 -6.20 7.97
C GLY A 190 5.16 -5.85 8.59
N HIS A 191 4.10 -6.62 8.33
CA HIS A 191 2.76 -6.32 8.81
C HIS A 191 2.62 -6.52 10.33
N ASN A 192 1.81 -5.69 10.99
CA ASN A 192 1.64 -5.74 12.45
C ASN A 192 0.91 -7.01 12.94
N ARG A 193 -0.11 -7.47 12.21
CA ARG A 193 -0.88 -8.69 12.54
C ARG A 193 -0.08 -9.99 12.33
N PRO A 194 -0.43 -11.08 13.02
CA PRO A 194 0.19 -12.39 12.78
C PRO A 194 0.01 -12.87 11.33
N VAL A 195 1.07 -13.44 10.77
CA VAL A 195 1.13 -13.84 9.34
C VAL A 195 -0.04 -14.75 8.96
N HIS A 196 -0.32 -15.77 9.78
CA HIS A 196 -1.38 -16.73 9.50
C HIS A 196 -2.80 -16.12 9.57
N GLU A 197 -3.00 -15.06 10.35
CA GLU A 197 -4.31 -14.39 10.44
C GLU A 197 -4.61 -13.57 9.18
N VAL A 198 -3.59 -12.98 8.56
CA VAL A 198 -3.74 -12.22 7.32
C VAL A 198 -3.80 -13.17 6.12
N LEU A 199 -2.83 -14.09 6.00
CA LEU A 199 -2.73 -14.98 4.85
C LEU A 199 -3.89 -15.98 4.74
N PHE A 200 -4.45 -16.42 5.87
CA PHE A 200 -5.56 -17.37 5.94
C PHE A 200 -6.78 -16.76 6.64
N THR A 201 -7.03 -15.49 6.34
CA THR A 201 -8.20 -14.74 6.83
C THR A 201 -9.52 -15.37 6.38
N ASN A 202 -10.59 -15.11 7.12
CA ASN A 202 -11.95 -15.51 6.72
C ASN A 202 -12.60 -14.39 5.89
N PRO A 203 -13.40 -14.72 4.87
CA PRO A 203 -14.14 -13.72 4.10
C PRO A 203 -15.06 -12.91 5.01
N GLN A 204 -15.00 -11.59 4.85
CA GLN A 204 -15.87 -10.64 5.51
C GLN A 204 -16.97 -10.20 4.54
N PRO A 205 -18.20 -9.96 5.02
CA PRO A 205 -19.26 -9.34 4.22
C PRO A 205 -18.84 -7.93 3.80
N MET A 206 -19.16 -7.56 2.56
CA MET A 206 -18.81 -6.23 2.01
C MET A 206 -19.99 -5.51 1.37
N GLU A 207 -21.21 -6.03 1.51
CA GLU A 207 -22.45 -5.49 0.93
C GLU A 207 -22.69 -4.03 1.34
N ALA A 208 -22.59 -3.75 2.64
CA ALA A 208 -22.86 -2.43 3.20
C ALA A 208 -21.80 -1.41 2.73
N THR A 209 -20.52 -1.78 2.83
CA THR A 209 -19.40 -0.93 2.38
C THR A 209 -19.43 -0.74 0.86
N PHE A 210 -19.79 -1.77 0.09
CA PHE A 210 -19.96 -1.65 -1.36
C PHE A 210 -21.01 -0.59 -1.68
N LYS A 211 -22.20 -0.69 -1.08
CA LYS A 211 -23.30 0.23 -1.33
C LYS A 211 -22.99 1.67 -0.91
N ASN A 212 -22.36 1.85 0.26
CA ASN A 212 -22.18 3.17 0.87
C ASN A 212 -20.90 3.88 0.42
N GLU A 213 -19.86 3.12 0.07
CA GLU A 213 -18.50 3.66 -0.10
C GLU A 213 -17.86 3.30 -1.45
N PHE A 214 -18.49 2.50 -2.31
CA PHE A 214 -17.88 2.08 -3.58
C PHE A 214 -18.75 2.28 -4.82
N VAL A 215 -20.08 2.20 -4.69
CA VAL A 215 -21.00 2.49 -5.80
C VAL A 215 -20.72 3.88 -6.39
N GLY A 216 -20.56 3.96 -7.71
CA GLY A 216 -20.27 5.20 -8.43
C GLY A 216 -18.79 5.59 -8.47
N MET A 217 -17.88 4.78 -7.91
CA MET A 217 -16.44 5.02 -7.95
C MET A 217 -15.74 4.45 -9.18
N THR A 218 -16.39 3.63 -10.01
CA THR A 218 -15.74 3.00 -11.16
C THR A 218 -16.14 3.68 -12.46
N SER A 219 -15.24 3.64 -13.45
CA SER A 219 -15.52 4.16 -14.79
C SER A 219 -16.51 3.26 -15.54
N ASP A 220 -16.34 1.95 -15.41
CA ASP A 220 -17.26 0.93 -15.91
C ASP A 220 -18.10 0.34 -14.77
N PRO A 221 -19.37 -0.04 -15.00
CA PRO A 221 -20.19 -0.69 -14.00
C PRO A 221 -19.52 -1.96 -13.43
N ILE A 222 -19.56 -2.11 -12.11
CA ILE A 222 -19.07 -3.28 -11.37
C ILE A 222 -20.19 -3.73 -10.45
N HIS A 223 -20.45 -5.03 -10.41
CA HIS A 223 -21.43 -5.62 -9.51
C HIS A 223 -20.76 -6.15 -8.24
N LEU A 224 -21.52 -6.21 -7.15
CA LEU A 224 -21.04 -6.78 -5.90
C LEU A 224 -20.52 -8.21 -6.10
N ASP A 225 -21.24 -9.00 -6.91
CA ASP A 225 -20.88 -10.39 -7.20
C ASP A 225 -19.49 -10.54 -7.82
N ASP A 226 -19.04 -9.56 -8.63
CA ASP A 226 -17.69 -9.56 -9.21
C ASP A 226 -16.62 -9.45 -8.11
N LEU A 227 -16.86 -8.60 -7.10
CA LEU A 227 -15.95 -8.41 -5.98
C LEU A 227 -15.97 -9.59 -5.01
N LEU A 228 -17.14 -10.19 -4.76
CA LEU A 228 -17.26 -11.39 -3.93
C LEU A 228 -16.56 -12.59 -4.59
N GLN A 229 -16.69 -12.74 -5.91
CA GLN A 229 -15.95 -13.74 -6.68
C GLN A 229 -14.44 -13.48 -6.61
N THR A 230 -14.02 -12.23 -6.73
CA THR A 230 -12.60 -11.83 -6.62
C THR A 230 -12.05 -12.11 -5.22
N GLN A 231 -12.80 -11.82 -4.16
CA GLN A 231 -12.44 -12.15 -2.78
C GLN A 231 -12.22 -13.66 -2.61
N LYS A 232 -13.18 -14.47 -3.04
CA LYS A 232 -13.08 -15.93 -2.96
C LYS A 232 -11.90 -16.47 -3.76
N ARG A 233 -11.69 -15.94 -4.97
CA ARG A 233 -10.56 -16.30 -5.84
C ARG A 233 -9.24 -15.98 -5.16
N LEU A 234 -9.06 -14.74 -4.70
CA LEU A 234 -7.83 -14.29 -4.05
C LEU A 234 -7.50 -15.15 -2.82
N MET A 235 -8.46 -15.37 -1.94
CA MET A 235 -8.27 -16.17 -0.72
C MET A 235 -7.93 -17.64 -1.00
N THR A 236 -8.31 -18.14 -2.18
CA THR A 236 -8.00 -19.51 -2.61
C THR A 236 -6.65 -19.59 -3.31
N GLU A 237 -6.37 -18.68 -4.24
CA GLU A 237 -5.20 -18.73 -5.11
C GLU A 237 -3.95 -18.19 -4.43
N LEU A 238 -4.04 -17.09 -3.66
CA LEU A 238 -2.87 -16.42 -3.10
C LEU A 238 -2.02 -17.34 -2.20
N PRO A 239 -2.59 -18.08 -1.23
CA PRO A 239 -1.78 -19.00 -0.42
C PRO A 239 -1.17 -20.16 -1.21
N ARG A 240 -1.86 -20.61 -2.26
CA ARG A 240 -1.39 -21.70 -3.14
C ARG A 240 -0.29 -21.26 -4.09
N ALA A 241 -0.34 -20.00 -4.53
CA ALA A 241 0.65 -19.40 -5.41
C ALA A 241 2.01 -19.16 -4.70
N LEU A 242 2.03 -19.11 -3.37
CA LEU A 242 3.29 -18.98 -2.61
C LEU A 242 4.22 -20.17 -2.84
N THR A 243 5.42 -19.86 -3.33
CA THR A 243 6.51 -20.82 -3.54
C THR A 243 7.00 -21.43 -2.23
N GLN A 244 7.77 -22.52 -2.33
CA GLN A 244 8.40 -23.09 -1.14
C GLN A 244 9.34 -22.09 -0.44
N ASN A 245 10.06 -21.25 -1.20
CA ASN A 245 10.92 -20.21 -0.63
C ASN A 245 10.11 -19.18 0.17
N HIS A 246 8.95 -18.76 -0.34
CA HIS A 246 8.04 -17.86 0.40
C HIS A 246 7.56 -18.46 1.71
N ARG A 247 7.11 -19.73 1.67
CA ARG A 247 6.64 -20.45 2.86
C ARG A 247 7.75 -20.60 3.89
N ASN A 248 8.93 -21.03 3.46
CA ASN A 248 10.11 -21.19 4.30
C ASN A 248 10.57 -19.86 4.90
N PHE A 249 10.56 -18.78 4.12
CA PHE A 249 10.89 -17.44 4.62
C PHE A 249 9.95 -17.03 5.76
N LEU A 250 8.63 -17.13 5.55
CA LEU A 250 7.65 -16.77 6.57
C LEU A 250 7.75 -17.65 7.83
N LEU A 251 8.04 -18.94 7.69
CA LEU A 251 8.28 -19.83 8.83
C LEU A 251 9.56 -19.44 9.60
N SER A 252 10.66 -19.20 8.89
CA SER A 252 11.94 -18.76 9.50
C SER A 252 11.82 -17.39 10.19
N LEU A 253 10.99 -16.49 9.65
CA LEU A 253 10.62 -15.23 10.27
C LEU A 253 9.94 -15.45 11.62
N LEU A 254 8.96 -16.35 11.70
CA LEU A 254 8.26 -16.69 12.95
C LEU A 254 9.14 -17.44 13.95
N GLU A 255 10.30 -17.94 13.55
CA GLU A 255 11.35 -18.45 14.45
C GLU A 255 12.28 -17.35 14.98
N SER A 256 12.06 -16.10 14.56
CA SER A 256 12.97 -14.95 14.75
C SER A 256 14.35 -15.16 14.12
N LYS A 257 14.45 -15.98 13.06
CA LYS A 257 15.68 -16.25 12.31
C LYS A 257 15.39 -16.25 10.80
N PRO A 258 14.97 -15.12 10.21
CA PRO A 258 14.61 -15.08 8.81
C PRO A 258 15.79 -15.52 7.92
N ASP A 259 15.53 -16.41 6.98
CA ASP A 259 16.48 -16.72 5.93
C ASP A 259 16.28 -15.74 4.78
N TRP A 260 17.07 -14.66 4.81
CA TRP A 260 17.00 -13.57 3.82
C TRP A 260 17.33 -14.02 2.39
N SER A 261 18.00 -15.16 2.22
CA SER A 261 18.36 -15.67 0.89
C SER A 261 17.15 -16.20 0.11
N LEU A 262 16.03 -16.41 0.78
CA LEU A 262 14.78 -16.93 0.19
C LEU A 262 13.94 -15.86 -0.52
N LEU A 263 14.30 -14.58 -0.40
CA LEU A 263 13.67 -13.47 -1.12
C LEU A 263 14.71 -12.67 -1.90
N PRO A 264 14.36 -12.07 -3.06
CA PRO A 264 15.31 -11.40 -3.94
C PRO A 264 15.74 -10.00 -3.45
N PHE A 265 15.31 -9.56 -2.27
CA PHE A 265 15.49 -8.18 -1.80
C PHE A 265 16.71 -8.05 -0.87
N LYS A 266 17.79 -7.46 -1.40
CA LYS A 266 19.09 -7.34 -0.70
C LYS A 266 19.02 -6.65 0.65
N HIS A 267 18.21 -5.59 0.77
CA HIS A 267 18.10 -4.76 1.97
C HIS A 267 16.83 -5.04 2.78
N LEU A 268 16.16 -6.17 2.56
CA LEU A 268 14.92 -6.51 3.26
C LEU A 268 15.09 -6.48 4.79
N GLN A 269 16.21 -7.00 5.28
CA GLN A 269 16.58 -6.99 6.71
C GLN A 269 16.77 -5.58 7.30
N GLU A 270 16.96 -4.58 6.45
CA GLU A 270 17.15 -3.19 6.85
C GLU A 270 15.82 -2.44 6.93
N LEU A 271 14.72 -3.00 6.42
CA LEU A 271 13.42 -2.32 6.43
C LEU A 271 12.87 -2.18 7.86
N PRO A 272 12.53 -0.96 8.30
CA PRO A 272 12.10 -0.70 9.67
C PRO A 272 10.87 -1.49 10.12
N ALA A 273 9.89 -1.71 9.24
CA ALA A 273 8.72 -2.52 9.55
C ALA A 273 9.09 -3.99 9.86
N ILE A 274 10.08 -4.53 9.15
CA ILE A 274 10.55 -5.91 9.35
C ILE A 274 11.40 -6.01 10.63
N GLN A 275 12.26 -5.03 10.89
CA GLN A 275 12.99 -4.94 12.16
C GLN A 275 12.04 -4.83 13.35
N TRP A 276 10.98 -4.03 13.22
CA TRP A 276 9.93 -3.90 14.23
C TRP A 276 9.18 -5.23 14.44
N LYS A 277 8.85 -5.95 13.36
CA LYS A 277 8.26 -7.30 13.47
C LYS A 277 9.15 -8.24 14.27
N LEU A 278 10.44 -8.28 13.96
CA LEU A 278 11.42 -9.13 14.64
C LEU A 278 11.57 -8.78 16.12
N GLN A 279 11.59 -7.49 16.46
CA GLN A 279 11.59 -7.03 17.86
C GLN A 279 10.34 -7.53 18.60
N ASN A 280 9.17 -7.41 17.99
CA ASN A 280 7.91 -7.89 18.57
C ASN A 280 7.91 -9.42 18.76
N LEU A 281 8.42 -10.18 17.79
CA LEU A 281 8.55 -11.63 17.88
C LEU A 281 9.52 -12.06 18.98
N ASN A 282 10.68 -11.40 19.07
CA ASN A 282 11.66 -11.66 20.14
C ASN A 282 11.10 -11.33 21.53
N HIS A 283 10.39 -10.20 21.65
CA HIS A 283 9.71 -9.86 22.90
C HIS A 283 8.61 -10.87 23.25
N LEU A 284 7.83 -11.33 22.27
CA LEU A 284 6.81 -12.37 22.45
C LEU A 284 7.44 -13.70 22.89
N LYS A 285 8.57 -14.09 22.30
CA LYS A 285 9.32 -15.31 22.65
C LYS A 285 9.76 -15.32 24.11
N LEU A 286 10.18 -14.16 24.65
CA LEU A 286 10.56 -14.02 26.06
C LEU A 286 9.34 -13.98 27.00
N LYS A 287 8.32 -13.20 26.63
CA LYS A 287 7.16 -12.95 27.50
C LYS A 287 6.13 -14.08 27.51
N ASN A 288 5.96 -14.77 26.38
CA ASN A 288 5.00 -15.86 26.21
C ASN A 288 5.48 -16.87 25.16
N PRO A 289 6.40 -17.79 25.53
CA PRO A 289 6.95 -18.80 24.62
C PRO A 289 5.89 -19.69 23.95
N ALA A 290 4.81 -20.03 24.68
CA ALA A 290 3.72 -20.85 24.15
C ALA A 290 2.98 -20.12 23.03
N LYS A 291 2.64 -18.83 23.21
CA LYS A 291 2.00 -18.03 22.15
C LYS A 291 2.94 -17.80 20.96
N PHE A 292 4.24 -17.62 21.21
CA PHE A 292 5.25 -17.52 20.14
C PHE A 292 5.25 -18.78 19.27
N GLN A 293 5.36 -19.95 19.89
CA GLN A 293 5.37 -21.24 19.20
C GLN A 293 4.07 -21.50 18.43
N LEU A 294 2.92 -21.15 19.03
CA LEU A 294 1.60 -21.29 18.40
C LEU A 294 1.49 -20.51 17.08
N GLN A 295 2.12 -19.33 16.95
CA GLN A 295 2.06 -18.57 15.70
C GLN A 295 2.70 -19.32 14.53
N ARG A 296 3.83 -19.99 14.78
CA ARG A 296 4.57 -20.79 13.78
C ARG A 296 3.81 -22.07 13.45
N GLU A 297 3.32 -22.78 14.47
CA GLU A 297 2.51 -24.01 14.28
C GLU A 297 1.22 -23.74 13.50
N ALA A 298 0.50 -22.67 13.84
CA ALA A 298 -0.71 -22.28 13.13
C ALA A 298 -0.44 -21.97 11.65
N LEU A 299 0.69 -21.33 11.34
CA LEU A 299 1.08 -21.06 9.96
C LEU A 299 1.43 -22.35 9.20
N ASP A 300 2.27 -23.19 9.80
CA ASP A 300 2.72 -24.46 9.22
C ASP A 300 1.55 -25.41 8.93
N GLU A 301 0.63 -25.56 9.89
CA GLU A 301 -0.58 -26.36 9.72
C GLU A 301 -1.49 -25.85 8.61
N ARG A 302 -1.58 -24.51 8.43
CA ARG A 302 -2.35 -23.94 7.33
C ARG A 302 -1.69 -24.21 5.97
N PHE A 303 -0.37 -24.16 5.88
CA PHE A 303 0.35 -24.50 4.65
C PHE A 303 0.22 -25.97 4.25
N LYS A 304 0.20 -26.90 5.21
CA LYS A 304 0.01 -28.34 4.95
C LYS A 304 -1.38 -28.69 4.39
N ARG A 305 -2.37 -27.81 4.60
CA ARG A 305 -3.76 -28.00 4.14
C ARG A 305 -4.03 -27.41 2.75
N GLN A 306 -3.06 -26.72 2.14
CA GLN A 306 -3.16 -26.14 0.80
C GLN A 306 -2.79 -27.15 -0.27
#